data_AF-A0A512M8J7-F1
#
_entry.id   AF-A0A512M8J7-F1
#
_cell.length_a   1.000
_cell.length_b   1.000
_cell.length_c   1.000
_cell.angle_alpha   90.00
_cell.angle_beta   90.00
_cell.angle_gamma   90.00
#
_symmetry.space_group_name_H-M   'P 1'
#
loop_
_entity.id
_entity.type
_entity.pdbx_description
1 polymer ?
#
loop_
_entity_poly.entity_id
_entity_poly.type
_entity_poly.pdbx_seq_one_letter_code
_entity_poly.pdbx_strand_id
1 'polypeptide(L)'
;MSDDEHPPEEQPIERNFGTQPLDALMSEHCLGNHDIVGACDEPLTHKAVQRARKGRRLTKHMQRRIAAALNKAVAQQGKTMEREWQVSDLFTY
;
A
#
# COMPACT_ATOMS: atom_id res chain seq x y z
N MET A 1 -9.42 -27.68 -44.48
CA MET A 1 -10.12 -26.94 -43.41
C MET A 1 -9.63 -27.55 -42.12
N SER A 2 -8.70 -26.87 -41.47
CA SER A 2 -8.26 -27.20 -40.11
C SER A 2 -8.23 -25.86 -39.41
N ASP A 3 -9.38 -25.53 -38.84
CA ASP A 3 -9.55 -24.43 -37.91
C ASP A 3 -8.71 -24.76 -36.67
N ASP A 4 -7.46 -24.27 -36.67
CA ASP A 4 -6.59 -24.26 -35.51
C ASP A 4 -7.09 -23.14 -34.57
N GLU A 5 -8.03 -23.52 -33.71
CA GLU A 5 -8.63 -22.64 -32.72
C GLU A 5 -7.61 -22.30 -31.63
N HIS A 6 -6.92 -21.17 -31.81
CA HIS A 6 -6.07 -20.59 -30.77
C HIS A 6 -6.93 -20.13 -29.58
N PRO A 7 -6.72 -20.62 -28.36
CA PRO A 7 -7.41 -20.11 -27.19
C PRO A 7 -6.97 -18.65 -26.91
N PRO A 8 -7.85 -17.80 -26.36
CA PRO A 8 -7.51 -16.41 -26.07
C PRO A 8 -6.41 -16.37 -25.00
N GLU A 9 -5.30 -15.72 -25.32
CA GLU A 9 -4.20 -15.45 -24.37
C GLU A 9 -4.75 -14.71 -23.15
N GLU A 10 -4.72 -15.36 -21.98
CA GLU A 10 -5.02 -14.72 -20.70
C GLU A 10 -3.99 -13.61 -20.45
N GLN A 11 -4.41 -12.36 -20.62
CA GLN A 11 -3.53 -11.22 -20.35
C GLN A 11 -3.05 -11.28 -18.88
N PRO A 12 -1.73 -11.14 -18.64
CA PRO A 12 -1.21 -11.21 -17.28
C PRO A 12 -1.79 -10.06 -16.46
N ILE A 13 -2.47 -10.40 -15.36
CA ILE A 13 -2.99 -9.42 -14.42
C ILE A 13 -1.82 -8.59 -13.91
N GLU A 14 -1.73 -7.32 -14.33
CA GLU A 14 -0.69 -6.41 -13.89
C GLU A 14 -0.89 -6.10 -12.39
N ARG A 15 0.10 -6.50 -11.58
CA ARG A 15 0.05 -6.40 -10.11
C ARG A 15 1.02 -5.36 -9.55
N ASN A 16 1.73 -4.65 -10.42
CA ASN A 16 2.70 -3.65 -10.05
C ASN A 16 2.27 -2.29 -10.59
N PHE A 17 1.68 -1.47 -9.73
CA PHE A 17 1.14 -0.16 -10.07
C PHE A 17 2.18 0.97 -9.94
N GLY A 18 3.47 0.63 -9.86
CA GLY A 18 4.55 1.58 -9.62
C GLY A 18 4.52 2.17 -8.21
N THR A 19 5.41 3.12 -7.93
CA THR A 19 5.49 3.76 -6.60
C THR A 19 4.14 4.34 -6.20
N GLN A 20 3.64 3.93 -5.02
CA GLN A 20 2.34 4.38 -4.53
C GLN A 20 2.47 5.70 -3.79
N PRO A 21 1.41 6.52 -3.73
CA PRO A 21 1.38 7.75 -2.94
C PRO A 21 1.84 7.57 -1.48
N LEU A 22 1.60 6.39 -0.89
CA LEU A 22 2.11 6.00 0.41
C LEU A 22 3.63 6.23 0.58
N ASP A 23 4.43 5.97 -0.45
CA ASP A 23 5.90 6.13 -0.38
C ASP A 23 6.32 7.59 -0.20
N ALA A 24 5.64 8.49 -0.91
CA ALA A 24 5.84 9.93 -0.80
C ALA A 24 5.40 10.44 0.58
N LEU A 25 4.20 10.04 1.04
CA LEU A 25 3.70 10.41 2.37
C LEU A 25 4.63 9.93 3.48
N MET A 26 5.09 8.68 3.43
CA MET A 26 6.04 8.17 4.40
C MET A 26 7.34 8.97 4.39
N SER A 27 7.84 9.34 3.21
CA SER A 27 9.08 10.12 3.08
C SER A 27 8.91 11.56 3.61
N GLU A 28 7.79 12.20 3.30
CA GLU A 28 7.43 13.55 3.78
C GLU A 28 7.33 13.60 5.31
N HIS A 29 6.76 12.56 5.91
CA HIS A 29 6.65 12.46 7.36
C HIS A 29 7.89 11.87 8.04
N CYS A 30 8.98 11.62 7.30
CA CYS A 30 10.19 10.95 7.81
C CYS A 30 9.89 9.61 8.51
N LEU A 31 8.92 8.86 8.00
CA LEU A 31 8.50 7.57 8.52
C LEU A 31 9.16 6.42 7.77
N GLY A 32 9.79 5.54 8.53
CA GLY A 32 10.32 4.27 8.06
C GLY A 32 9.28 3.15 8.08
N ASN A 33 9.62 2.02 7.46
CA ASN A 33 8.77 0.82 7.52
C ASN A 33 8.59 0.31 8.97
N HIS A 34 9.59 0.55 9.82
CA HIS A 34 9.55 0.17 11.24
C HIS A 34 8.47 0.94 12.00
N ASP A 35 8.35 2.25 11.75
CA ASP A 35 7.37 3.10 12.43
C ASP A 35 5.94 2.66 12.09
N ILE A 36 5.68 2.32 10.82
CA ILE A 36 4.38 1.79 10.39
C ILE A 36 4.09 0.44 11.04
N VAL A 37 5.08 -0.45 11.12
CA VAL A 37 4.90 -1.76 11.76
C VAL A 37 4.67 -1.61 13.26
N GLY A 38 5.41 -0.73 13.93
CA GLY A 38 5.29 -0.48 15.37
C GLY A 38 4.01 0.26 15.77
N ALA A 39 3.47 1.09 14.87
CA ALA A 39 2.21 1.79 15.08
C ALA A 39 0.98 0.90 14.80
N CYS A 40 1.11 -0.19 14.05
CA CYS A 40 -0.03 -1.04 13.69
C CYS A 40 -0.50 -1.89 14.88
N ASP A 41 -1.81 -1.86 15.18
CA ASP A 41 -2.42 -2.70 16.22
C ASP A 41 -2.60 -4.17 15.82
N GLU A 42 -2.51 -4.46 14.52
CA GLU A 42 -2.61 -5.80 13.96
C GLU A 42 -1.25 -6.28 13.43
N PRO A 43 -1.03 -7.61 13.31
CA PRO A 43 0.23 -8.14 12.78
C PRO A 43 0.55 -7.63 11.37
N LEU A 44 1.54 -6.74 11.27
CA LEU A 44 2.05 -6.17 10.02
C LEU A 44 3.55 -6.44 9.90
N THR A 45 4.03 -6.72 8.69
CA THR A 45 5.46 -7.01 8.46
C THR A 45 6.12 -5.90 7.66
N HIS A 46 7.42 -5.67 7.88
CA HIS A 46 8.21 -4.72 7.08
C HIS A 46 8.12 -5.02 5.57
N LYS A 47 8.06 -6.30 5.19
CA LYS A 47 7.86 -6.74 3.80
C LYS A 47 6.49 -6.37 3.24
N ALA A 48 5.44 -6.34 4.08
CA ALA A 48 4.12 -5.86 3.65
C ALA A 48 4.15 -4.36 3.35
N VAL A 49 4.74 -3.56 4.24
CA VAL A 49 4.89 -2.11 4.04
C VAL A 49 5.75 -1.80 2.81
N GLN A 50 6.87 -2.49 2.63
CA GLN A 50 7.72 -2.32 1.46
C GLN A 50 7.00 -2.67 0.15
N ARG A 51 6.18 -3.72 0.14
CA ARG A 51 5.36 -4.07 -1.03
C ARG A 51 4.30 -3.01 -1.33
N ALA A 52 3.69 -2.44 -0.29
CA ALA A 52 2.72 -1.36 -0.39
C ALA A 52 3.33 -0.14 -1.09
N ARG A 53 4.50 0.31 -0.62
CA ARG A 53 5.24 1.45 -1.17
C ARG A 53 5.60 1.26 -2.65
N LYS A 54 6.02 0.06 -3.03
CA LYS A 54 6.47 -0.28 -4.39
C LYS A 54 5.33 -0.53 -5.40
N GLY A 55 4.06 -0.45 -5.00
CA GLY A 55 2.95 -0.69 -5.94
C GLY A 55 2.48 -2.11 -6.09
N ARG A 56 2.94 -3.04 -5.25
CA ARG A 56 2.45 -4.40 -5.35
C ARG A 56 1.03 -4.49 -4.81
N ARG A 57 0.11 -5.02 -5.61
CA ARG A 57 -1.31 -5.15 -5.24
C ARG A 57 -1.48 -5.87 -3.90
N LEU A 58 -2.10 -5.19 -2.95
CA LEU A 58 -2.47 -5.71 -1.64
C LEU A 58 -3.98 -5.98 -1.56
N THR A 59 -4.38 -6.78 -0.58
CA THR A 59 -5.80 -6.97 -0.27
C THR A 59 -6.38 -5.70 0.36
N LYS A 60 -7.67 -5.43 0.18
CA LYS A 60 -8.33 -4.25 0.78
C LYS A 60 -8.22 -4.22 2.30
N HIS A 61 -8.17 -5.37 2.97
CA HIS A 61 -7.93 -5.46 4.41
C HIS A 61 -6.49 -5.01 4.77
N MET A 62 -5.48 -5.41 4.00
CA MET A 62 -4.10 -4.95 4.22
C MET A 62 -3.94 -3.45 3.94
N GLN A 63 -4.60 -2.93 2.90
CA GLN A 63 -4.57 -1.49 2.61
C GLN A 63 -5.14 -0.67 3.78
N ARG A 64 -6.29 -1.08 4.34
CA ARG A 64 -6.89 -0.42 5.51
C ARG A 64 -5.97 -0.45 6.73
N ARG A 65 -5.31 -1.58 6.99
CA ARG A 65 -4.32 -1.69 8.07
C ARG A 65 -3.15 -0.73 7.91
N ILE A 66 -2.63 -0.61 6.70
CA ILE A 66 -1.51 0.31 6.42
C ILE A 66 -1.96 1.77 6.57
N ALA A 67 -3.16 2.12 6.12
CA ALA A 67 -3.72 3.46 6.31
C ALA A 67 -3.88 3.80 7.81
N ALA A 68 -4.48 2.90 8.58
CA ALA A 68 -4.63 3.07 10.03
C ALA A 68 -3.27 3.20 10.74
N ALA A 69 -2.31 2.34 10.37
CA ALA A 69 -0.96 2.39 10.92
C ALA A 69 -0.20 3.69 10.57
N LEU A 70 -0.37 4.22 9.35
CA LEU A 70 0.23 5.49 8.94
C LEU A 70 -0.34 6.65 9.75
N ASN A 71 -1.67 6.76 9.86
CA ASN A 71 -2.34 7.80 10.65
C ASN A 71 -1.83 7.77 12.10
N LYS A 72 -1.75 6.58 12.68
CA LYS A 72 -1.27 6.40 14.05
C LYS A 72 0.22 6.72 14.21
N ALA A 73 1.06 6.32 13.26
CA ALA A 73 2.49 6.64 13.29
C ALA A 73 2.73 8.15 13.22
N VAL A 74 1.98 8.88 12.40
CA VAL A 74 2.08 10.35 12.33
C VAL A 74 1.53 11.00 13.61
N ALA A 75 0.41 10.51 14.15
CA ALA A 75 -0.11 10.99 15.43
C ALA A 75 0.89 10.77 16.58
N GLN A 76 1.61 9.64 16.59
CA GLN A 76 2.68 9.36 17.56
C GLN A 76 3.88 10.31 17.43
N GLN A 77 4.16 10.85 16.23
CA GLN A 77 5.15 11.91 16.05
C GLN A 77 4.69 13.27 16.60
N GLY A 78 3.45 13.39 17.09
CA GLY A 78 2.90 14.66 17.58
C GLY A 78 2.61 15.67 16.48
N LYS A 79 2.53 15.23 15.22
CA LYS A 79 2.19 16.09 14.09
C LYS A 79 0.68 16.28 14.03
N THR A 80 0.23 17.53 13.97
CA THR A 80 -1.18 17.86 13.76
C THR A 80 -1.54 17.53 12.32
N MET A 81 -2.38 16.51 12.14
CA MET A 81 -2.96 16.19 10.84
C MET A 81 -4.31 16.90 10.72
N GLU A 82 -4.54 17.62 9.61
CA GLU A 82 -5.86 18.23 9.35
C GLU A 82 -6.94 17.18 9.11
N ARG A 83 -6.55 16.05 8.53
CA ARG A 83 -7.42 14.89 8.27
C ARG A 83 -6.62 13.59 8.30
N GLU A 84 -7.30 12.49 8.62
CA GLU A 84 -6.76 11.15 8.46
C GLU A 84 -6.65 10.78 6.98
N TRP A 85 -5.57 10.08 6.62
CA TRP A 85 -5.43 9.51 5.29
C TRP A 85 -6.29 8.26 5.14
N GLN A 86 -6.93 8.15 3.99
CA GLN A 86 -7.72 6.98 3.61
C GLN A 86 -6.97 6.11 2.61
N VAL A 87 -7.47 4.90 2.40
CA VAL A 87 -6.90 3.95 1.42
C VAL A 87 -6.74 4.58 0.02
N SER A 88 -7.68 5.43 -0.39
CA SER A 88 -7.63 6.15 -1.68
C SER A 88 -6.50 7.17 -1.76
N ASP A 89 -6.04 7.72 -0.63
CA ASP A 89 -4.91 8.65 -0.60
C ASP A 89 -3.57 7.90 -0.67
N LEU A 90 -3.55 6.61 -0.31
CA LEU A 90 -2.33 5.81 -0.21
C LEU A 90 -2.08 4.94 -1.44
N PHE A 91 -3.14 4.54 -2.14
CA PHE A 91 -3.10 3.55 -3.23
C PHE A 91 -3.91 4.01 -4.42
N THR A 92 -3.39 3.78 -5.63
CA THR A 92 -4.03 4.19 -6.90
C THR A 92 -4.93 3.09 -7.50
N TYR A 93 -5.26 2.04 -6.75
CA TYR A 93 -5.97 0.82 -7.22
C TYR A 93 -6.95 0.20 -6.19
#